data_AF-A0A925HDZ1-F1
#
_entry.id   AF-A0A925HDZ1-F1
#
_cell.length_a   1.000
_cell.length_b   1.000
_cell.length_c   1.000
_cell.angle_alpha   90.00
_cell.angle_beta   90.00
_cell.angle_gamma   90.00
#
_symmetry.space_group_name_H-M   'P 1'
#
loop_
_entity.id
_entity.type
_entity.pdbx_description
1 polymer ?
#
loop_
_entity_poly.entity_id
_entity_poly.type
_entity_poly.pdbx_seq_one_letter_code
_entity_poly.pdbx_strand_id
1 'polypeptide(L)'
;MLRRIVADPSFWILLLINLYCIYYYEQHPDGFGTIVWLYWGQSVLIGLFNFLDMLTIKDIFPGSMSVNDQPIQNTSKAKGCSAFFFLVHYGIFHFVYMIFLLVQVKGLGKIDFRFILLGLAAFSIDLILTFMRNKRQQQFEAVNIGKMFFLPYLRVIPMHIMILGPAFLHWEASTIFLVLKTCADLITYFIVSGSSVASPLERGPG
;
A
#
# COMPACT_ATOMS: atom_id res chain seq x y z
N MET A 1 4.12 23.19 -0.20
CA MET A 1 3.80 21.74 -0.22
C MET A 1 4.46 21.01 0.95
N LEU A 2 5.80 21.01 1.09
CA LEU A 2 6.53 20.38 2.21
C LEU A 2 6.01 20.73 3.63
N ARG A 3 5.74 22.02 3.90
CA ARG A 3 5.27 22.48 5.22
C ARG A 3 3.94 21.86 5.68
N ARG A 4 3.06 21.43 4.76
CA ARG A 4 1.78 20.78 5.09
C ARG A 4 1.96 19.28 5.36
N ILE A 5 2.86 18.64 4.63
CA ILE A 5 3.22 17.22 4.79
C ILE A 5 3.89 16.98 6.15
N VAL A 6 4.82 17.85 6.52
CA VAL A 6 5.52 17.79 7.82
C VAL A 6 4.61 18.22 8.99
N ALA A 7 3.43 18.80 8.70
CA ALA A 7 2.44 19.15 9.72
C ALA A 7 1.36 18.06 9.92
N ASP A 8 1.34 17.02 9.09
CA ASP A 8 0.39 15.91 9.22
C ASP A 8 0.88 14.92 10.29
N PRO A 9 0.12 14.69 11.37
CA PRO A 9 0.47 13.71 12.41
C PRO A 9 0.70 12.30 11.85
N SER A 10 0.00 11.94 10.77
CA SER A 10 0.09 10.62 10.13
C SER A 10 1.45 10.36 9.52
N PHE A 11 2.10 11.41 8.98
CA PHE A 11 3.45 11.33 8.43
C PHE A 11 4.47 10.97 9.52
N TRP A 12 4.40 11.65 10.67
CA TRP A 12 5.31 11.40 11.78
C TRP A 12 5.07 10.04 12.43
N ILE A 13 3.82 9.61 12.55
CA ILE A 13 3.49 8.27 13.07
C ILE A 13 4.03 7.18 12.14
N LEU A 14 3.87 7.32 10.82
CA LEU A 14 4.43 6.40 9.84
C LEU A 14 5.97 6.37 9.89
N LEU A 15 6.60 7.53 9.99
CA LEU A 15 8.05 7.63 10.11
C LEU A 15 8.55 6.97 11.41
N LEU A 16 7.90 7.26 12.54
CA LEU A 16 8.26 6.70 13.85
C LEU A 16 8.07 5.18 13.89
N ILE A 17 7.00 4.64 13.30
CA ILE A 17 6.78 3.19 13.21
C ILE A 17 7.87 2.53 12.38
N ASN A 18 8.26 3.14 11.24
CA ASN A 18 9.34 2.60 10.41
C ASN A 18 10.70 2.67 11.12
N LEU A 19 11.01 3.78 11.80
CA LEU A 19 12.21 3.93 12.60
C LEU A 19 12.24 2.93 13.77
N TYR A 20 11.10 2.69 14.41
CA TYR A 20 10.98 1.69 15.46
C TYR A 20 11.19 0.27 14.91
N CYS A 21 10.69 -0.06 13.71
CA CYS A 21 10.97 -1.35 13.08
C CYS A 21 12.47 -1.55 12.77
N ILE A 22 13.18 -0.49 12.37
CA ILE A 22 14.63 -0.53 12.16
C ILE A 22 15.35 -0.76 13.50
N TYR A 23 15.02 0.04 14.52
CA TYR A 23 15.58 -0.14 15.88
C TYR A 23 15.31 -1.54 16.45
N TYR A 24 14.08 -2.04 16.28
CA TYR A 24 13.70 -3.37 16.76
C TYR A 24 14.49 -4.46 16.05
N TYR A 25 14.75 -4.32 14.74
CA TYR A 25 15.58 -5.26 13.98
C TYR A 25 17.06 -5.22 14.41
N GLU A 26 17.63 -4.05 14.69
CA GLU A 26 18.99 -3.96 15.23
C GLU A 26 19.14 -4.66 16.59
N GLN A 27 18.11 -4.60 17.43
CA GLN A 27 18.09 -5.27 18.73
C GLN A 27 17.72 -6.76 18.64
N HIS A 28 16.99 -7.17 17.61
CA HIS A 28 16.54 -8.56 17.39
C HIS A 28 16.78 -8.98 15.93
N PRO A 29 18.03 -9.30 15.54
CA PRO A 29 18.38 -9.68 14.18
C PRO A 29 17.64 -10.95 13.70
N ASP A 30 17.24 -11.81 14.63
CA ASP A 30 16.44 -13.02 14.42
C ASP A 30 14.92 -12.76 14.29
N GLY A 31 14.48 -11.51 14.50
CA GLY A 31 13.09 -11.07 14.38
C GLY A 31 12.67 -10.62 12.98
N PHE A 32 13.59 -10.63 12.00
CA PHE A 32 13.34 -10.13 10.64
C PHE A 32 12.13 -10.82 9.97
N GLY A 33 12.05 -12.15 10.10
CA GLY A 33 10.93 -12.92 9.55
C GLY A 33 9.57 -12.45 10.09
N THR A 34 9.51 -12.06 11.37
CA THR A 34 8.30 -11.54 12.01
C THR A 34 7.85 -10.22 11.38
N ILE A 35 8.78 -9.29 11.15
CA ILE A 35 8.50 -7.99 10.52
C ILE A 35 8.02 -8.17 9.08
N VAL A 36 8.68 -9.07 8.34
CA VAL A 36 8.32 -9.37 6.94
C VAL A 36 6.91 -9.96 6.85
N TRP A 37 6.57 -10.92 7.71
CA TRP A 37 5.22 -11.51 7.74
C TRP A 37 4.15 -10.48 8.12
N LEU A 38 4.44 -9.61 9.09
CA LEU A 38 3.55 -8.50 9.44
C LEU A 38 3.33 -7.57 8.24
N TYR A 39 4.40 -7.17 7.54
CA TYR A 39 4.32 -6.29 6.38
C TYR A 39 3.56 -6.94 5.21
N TRP A 40 3.80 -8.21 4.91
CA TRP A 40 3.04 -8.97 3.91
C TRP A 40 1.55 -8.99 4.25
N GLY A 41 1.19 -9.27 5.51
CA GLY A 41 -0.21 -9.27 5.95
C GLY A 41 -0.86 -7.89 5.86
N GLN A 42 -0.15 -6.82 6.23
CA GLN A 42 -0.62 -5.44 6.04
C GLN A 42 -0.90 -5.12 4.56
N SER A 43 -0.02 -5.58 3.66
CA SER A 43 -0.16 -5.39 2.22
C SER A 43 -1.41 -6.10 1.68
N VAL A 44 -1.64 -7.36 2.09
CA VAL A 44 -2.85 -8.12 1.74
C VAL A 44 -4.12 -7.42 2.23
N LEU A 45 -4.13 -6.94 3.47
CA LEU A 45 -5.28 -6.22 4.03
C LEU A 45 -5.58 -4.93 3.25
N ILE A 46 -4.56 -4.12 2.95
CA ILE A 46 -4.75 -2.92 2.10
C ILE A 46 -5.31 -3.30 0.74
N GLY A 47 -4.76 -4.33 0.09
CA GLY A 47 -5.25 -4.79 -1.21
C GLY A 47 -6.74 -5.15 -1.16
N LEU A 48 -7.16 -5.89 -0.12
CA LEU A 48 -8.56 -6.27 0.07
C LEU A 48 -9.47 -5.04 0.26
N PHE A 49 -9.11 -4.13 1.16
CA PHE A 49 -9.92 -2.92 1.39
C PHE A 49 -9.94 -1.99 0.19
N ASN A 50 -8.83 -1.88 -0.55
CA ASN A 50 -8.76 -1.10 -1.78
C ASN A 50 -9.66 -1.71 -2.88
N PHE A 51 -9.70 -3.03 -3.00
CA PHE A 51 -10.65 -3.71 -3.88
C PHE A 51 -12.11 -3.40 -3.50
N LEU A 52 -12.46 -3.51 -2.22
CA LEU A 52 -13.80 -3.16 -1.73
C LEU A 52 -14.11 -1.68 -1.98
N ASP A 53 -13.13 -0.82 -1.82
CA ASP A 53 -13.26 0.62 -2.04
C ASP A 53 -13.55 0.88 -3.52
N MET A 54 -12.77 0.31 -4.44
CA MET A 54 -12.96 0.38 -5.90
C MET A 54 -14.35 -0.09 -6.35
N LEU A 55 -14.86 -1.17 -5.77
CA LEU A 55 -16.21 -1.68 -6.08
C LEU A 55 -17.31 -0.69 -5.67
N THR A 56 -17.10 0.01 -4.57
CA THR A 56 -18.12 0.85 -3.93
C THR A 56 -17.93 2.35 -4.18
N ILE A 57 -17.03 2.76 -5.09
CA ILE A 57 -16.91 4.15 -5.54
C ILE A 57 -18.20 4.57 -6.24
N LYS A 58 -18.72 5.73 -5.83
CA LYS A 58 -19.88 6.40 -6.44
C LYS A 58 -19.46 7.37 -7.53
N ASP A 59 -18.51 8.25 -7.23
CA ASP A 59 -18.05 9.30 -8.13
C ASP A 59 -16.57 9.17 -8.49
N ILE A 60 -16.30 8.97 -9.78
CA ILE A 60 -14.97 8.83 -10.38
C ILE A 60 -14.62 10.13 -11.08
N PHE A 61 -13.39 10.61 -10.87
CA PHE A 61 -12.84 11.73 -11.62
C PHE A 61 -12.68 11.35 -13.11
N PRO A 62 -13.33 12.05 -14.05
CA PRO A 62 -13.24 11.73 -15.48
C PRO A 62 -11.80 11.73 -15.98
N GLY A 63 -11.44 10.74 -16.81
CA GLY A 63 -10.08 10.62 -17.35
C GLY A 63 -9.01 10.12 -16.38
N SER A 64 -9.39 9.72 -15.16
CA SER A 64 -8.43 9.16 -14.18
C SER A 64 -7.85 7.79 -14.59
N MET A 65 -8.57 7.04 -15.44
CA MET A 65 -8.11 5.81 -16.07
C MET A 65 -8.99 5.54 -17.31
N SER A 66 -8.38 4.99 -18.36
CA SER A 66 -9.08 4.61 -19.59
C SER A 66 -8.92 3.12 -19.86
N VAL A 67 -9.97 2.50 -20.39
CA VAL A 67 -9.96 1.12 -20.90
C VAL A 67 -10.46 1.16 -22.34
N ASN A 68 -9.68 0.65 -23.29
CA ASN A 68 -9.97 0.73 -24.73
C ASN A 68 -10.23 2.18 -25.19
N ASP A 69 -9.34 3.11 -24.81
CA ASP A 69 -9.41 4.55 -25.12
C ASP A 69 -10.66 5.29 -24.61
N GLN A 70 -11.50 4.62 -23.80
CA GLN A 70 -12.67 5.22 -23.17
C GLN A 70 -12.42 5.46 -21.68
N PRO A 71 -12.70 6.67 -21.16
CA PRO A 71 -12.54 6.94 -19.73
C PRO A 71 -13.54 6.11 -18.91
N ILE A 72 -13.08 5.54 -17.80
CA ILE A 72 -13.96 4.78 -16.89
C ILE A 72 -14.98 5.73 -16.25
N GLN A 73 -16.26 5.50 -16.51
CA GLN A 73 -17.38 6.21 -15.89
C GLN A 73 -18.02 5.42 -14.74
N ASN A 74 -18.76 6.09 -13.86
CA ASN A 74 -19.35 5.56 -12.62
C ASN A 74 -20.23 4.30 -12.80
N THR A 75 -20.92 4.20 -13.93
CA THR A 75 -21.85 3.11 -14.28
C THR A 75 -21.24 2.08 -15.24
N SER A 76 -19.97 2.23 -15.63
CA SER A 76 -19.35 1.36 -16.61
C SER A 76 -19.08 -0.04 -16.03
N LYS A 77 -19.41 -1.09 -16.79
CA LYS A 77 -18.93 -2.46 -16.52
C LYS A 77 -17.40 -2.51 -16.37
N ALA A 78 -16.69 -1.56 -16.98
CA ALA A 78 -15.24 -1.42 -16.84
C ALA A 78 -14.80 -1.19 -15.38
N LYS A 79 -15.58 -0.50 -14.54
CA LYS A 79 -15.26 -0.30 -13.11
C LYS A 79 -15.14 -1.63 -12.38
N GLY A 80 -16.15 -2.48 -12.54
CA GLY A 80 -16.16 -3.81 -11.93
C GLY A 80 -15.03 -4.68 -12.48
N CYS A 81 -14.82 -4.66 -13.80
CA CYS A 81 -13.73 -5.40 -14.44
C CYS A 81 -12.36 -4.98 -13.89
N SER A 82 -12.08 -3.67 -13.77
CA SER A 82 -10.83 -3.15 -13.22
C SER A 82 -10.62 -3.53 -11.76
N ALA A 83 -11.67 -3.49 -10.93
CA ALA A 83 -11.59 -3.92 -9.53
C ALA A 83 -11.25 -5.42 -9.42
N PHE A 84 -11.93 -6.28 -10.19
CA PHE A 84 -11.63 -7.71 -10.20
C PHE A 84 -10.25 -8.02 -10.77
N PHE A 85 -9.85 -7.34 -11.84
CA PHE A 85 -8.50 -7.46 -12.39
C PHE A 85 -7.46 -7.07 -11.34
N PHE A 86 -7.67 -5.97 -10.61
CA PHE A 86 -6.83 -5.60 -9.48
C PHE A 86 -6.75 -6.72 -8.44
N LEU A 87 -7.89 -7.25 -7.98
CA LEU A 87 -7.93 -8.30 -6.96
C LEU A 87 -7.13 -9.54 -7.39
N VAL A 88 -7.34 -10.02 -8.62
CA VAL A 88 -6.66 -11.21 -9.14
C VAL A 88 -5.16 -10.94 -9.32
N HIS A 89 -4.81 -9.85 -10.00
CA HIS A 89 -3.42 -9.54 -10.34
C HIS A 89 -2.59 -9.24 -9.08
N TYR A 90 -3.11 -8.40 -8.19
CA TYR A 90 -2.49 -8.09 -6.90
C TYR A 90 -2.44 -9.32 -5.99
N GLY A 91 -3.51 -10.11 -5.96
CA GLY A 91 -3.61 -11.34 -5.18
C GLY A 91 -2.60 -12.39 -5.61
N ILE A 92 -2.38 -12.59 -6.91
CA ILE A 92 -1.38 -13.53 -7.43
C ILE A 92 0.02 -13.16 -6.93
N PHE A 93 0.42 -11.89 -6.98
CA PHE A 93 1.70 -11.46 -6.43
C PHE A 93 1.85 -11.83 -4.95
N HIS A 94 0.83 -11.57 -4.14
CA HIS A 94 0.88 -11.86 -2.71
C HIS A 94 0.85 -13.34 -2.40
N PHE A 95 0.14 -14.13 -3.20
CA PHE A 95 0.15 -15.58 -3.11
C PHE A 95 1.53 -16.16 -3.45
N VAL A 96 2.15 -15.69 -4.54
CA VAL A 96 3.51 -16.07 -4.91
C VAL A 96 4.49 -15.68 -3.81
N TYR A 97 4.38 -14.47 -3.24
CA TYR A 97 5.19 -14.08 -2.08
C TYR A 97 4.98 -14.98 -0.88
N MET A 98 3.75 -15.38 -0.55
CA MET A 98 3.50 -16.31 0.54
C MET A 98 4.29 -17.61 0.36
N ILE A 99 4.34 -18.15 -0.86
CA ILE A 99 5.14 -19.34 -1.18
C ILE A 99 6.63 -19.06 -0.93
N PHE A 100 7.17 -17.95 -1.45
CA PHE A 100 8.57 -17.58 -1.21
C PHE A 100 8.86 -17.38 0.28
N LEU A 101 7.96 -16.73 1.02
CA LEU A 101 8.12 -16.54 2.46
C LEU A 101 8.13 -17.89 3.18
N LEU A 102 7.22 -18.81 2.86
CA LEU A 102 7.17 -20.13 3.49
C LEU A 102 8.41 -21.00 3.20
N VAL A 103 9.07 -20.80 2.05
CA VAL A 103 10.23 -21.59 1.61
C VAL A 103 11.56 -20.93 2.01
N GLN A 104 11.72 -19.61 1.85
CA GLN A 104 12.95 -18.87 2.15
C GLN A 104 13.02 -18.36 3.60
N VAL A 105 11.90 -17.95 4.21
CA VAL A 105 11.90 -17.33 5.56
C VAL A 105 11.99 -18.36 6.68
N LYS A 106 11.82 -19.66 6.40
CA LYS A 106 12.14 -20.73 7.36
C LYS A 106 13.60 -20.66 7.85
N GLY A 107 14.50 -19.99 7.13
CA GLY A 107 15.88 -19.74 7.53
C GLY A 107 16.17 -18.39 8.22
N LEU A 108 15.17 -17.50 8.36
CA LEU A 108 15.38 -16.09 8.79
C LEU A 108 15.06 -15.81 10.27
N GLY A 109 15.00 -16.84 11.12
CA GLY A 109 14.88 -16.69 12.58
C GLY A 109 13.49 -17.06 13.14
N LYS A 110 13.25 -16.67 14.40
CA LYS A 110 12.04 -17.04 15.15
C LYS A 110 10.88 -16.13 14.76
N ILE A 111 9.76 -16.74 14.39
CA ILE A 111 8.53 -16.01 14.06
C ILE A 111 7.69 -15.83 15.34
N ASP A 112 7.46 -14.59 15.75
CA ASP A 112 6.53 -14.25 16.82
C ASP A 112 5.11 -14.04 16.26
N PHE A 113 4.33 -15.11 16.29
CA PHE A 113 2.94 -15.08 15.84
C PHE A 113 2.04 -14.16 16.68
N ARG A 114 2.34 -13.94 17.97
CA ARG A 114 1.55 -13.04 18.81
C ARG A 114 1.76 -11.59 18.38
N PHE A 115 3.02 -11.23 18.11
CA PHE A 115 3.35 -9.91 17.58
C PHE A 115 2.67 -9.65 16.23
N ILE A 116 2.73 -10.63 15.31
CA ILE A 116 2.04 -10.53 14.01
C ILE A 116 0.53 -10.36 14.20
N LEU A 117 -0.09 -11.19 15.04
CA LEU A 117 -1.54 -11.14 15.25
C LEU A 117 -2.00 -9.82 15.85
N LEU A 118 -1.31 -9.32 16.88
CA LEU A 118 -1.61 -8.03 17.50
C LEU A 118 -1.39 -6.87 16.52
N GLY A 119 -0.30 -6.91 15.76
CA GLY A 119 0.00 -5.91 14.74
C GLY A 119 -1.04 -5.88 13.63
N LEU A 120 -1.46 -7.05 13.12
CA LEU A 120 -2.51 -7.16 12.11
C LEU A 120 -3.88 -6.74 12.65
N ALA A 121 -4.20 -7.05 13.91
CA ALA A 121 -5.45 -6.63 14.53
C ALA A 121 -5.50 -5.10 14.67
N ALA A 122 -4.45 -4.48 15.21
CA ALA A 122 -4.35 -3.03 15.33
C ALA A 122 -4.43 -2.35 13.95
N PHE A 123 -3.71 -2.89 12.96
CA PHE A 123 -3.72 -2.37 11.60
C PHE A 123 -5.08 -2.54 10.92
N SER A 124 -5.78 -3.65 11.17
CA SER A 124 -7.13 -3.88 10.63
C SER A 124 -8.12 -2.85 11.18
N ILE A 125 -8.02 -2.50 12.47
CA ILE A 125 -8.86 -1.44 13.07
C ILE A 125 -8.59 -0.11 12.37
N ASP A 126 -7.33 0.28 12.21
CA ASP A 126 -6.96 1.51 11.49
C ASP A 126 -7.50 1.52 10.04
N LEU A 127 -7.40 0.38 9.36
CA LEU A 127 -7.86 0.23 7.98
C LEU A 127 -9.39 0.32 7.87
N ILE A 128 -10.13 -0.26 8.82
CA ILE A 128 -11.59 -0.13 8.90
C ILE A 128 -11.99 1.33 9.13
N LEU A 129 -11.36 2.02 10.09
CA LEU A 129 -11.63 3.42 10.39
C LEU A 129 -11.32 4.32 9.19
N THR A 130 -10.19 4.08 8.52
CA THR A 130 -9.80 4.79 7.30
C THR A 130 -10.78 4.51 6.17
N PHE A 131 -11.21 3.27 5.97
CA PHE A 131 -12.21 2.92 4.96
C PHE A 131 -13.54 3.65 5.22
N MET A 132 -14.02 3.68 6.46
CA MET A 132 -15.24 4.41 6.82
C MET A 132 -15.11 5.92 6.58
N ARG A 133 -13.96 6.51 6.95
CA ARG A 133 -13.69 7.94 6.72
C ARG A 133 -13.63 8.26 5.23
N ASN A 134 -12.92 7.43 4.45
CA ASN A 134 -12.83 7.58 3.00
C ASN A 134 -14.22 7.49 2.38
N LYS A 135 -15.05 6.51 2.78
CA LYS A 135 -16.43 6.39 2.29
C LYS A 135 -17.27 7.63 2.55
N ARG A 136 -17.06 8.32 3.68
CA ARG A 136 -17.73 9.58 3.98
C ARG A 136 -17.23 10.73 3.10
N GLN A 137 -15.92 10.82 2.86
CA GLN A 137 -15.34 11.85 1.99
C GLN A 137 -15.74 11.68 0.52
N GLN A 138 -15.80 10.44 0.05
CA GLN A 138 -16.24 10.08 -1.29
C GLN A 138 -17.70 10.44 -1.61
N GLN A 139 -18.49 10.87 -0.61
CA GLN A 139 -19.83 11.42 -0.85
C GLN A 139 -19.79 12.85 -1.40
N PHE A 140 -18.67 13.55 -1.22
CA PHE A 140 -18.52 14.97 -1.56
C PHE A 140 -17.40 15.23 -2.57
N GLU A 141 -16.49 14.27 -2.77
CA GLU A 141 -15.33 14.41 -3.65
C GLU A 141 -15.22 13.25 -4.64
N ALA A 142 -14.94 13.58 -5.91
CA ALA A 142 -14.69 12.59 -6.95
C ALA A 142 -13.33 11.92 -6.76
N VAL A 143 -13.28 10.60 -6.98
CA VAL A 143 -12.11 9.77 -6.69
C VAL A 143 -11.33 9.42 -7.95
N ASN A 144 -10.00 9.49 -7.87
CA ASN A 144 -9.14 9.03 -8.96
C ASN A 144 -8.97 7.49 -8.88
N ILE A 145 -9.67 6.76 -9.76
CA ILE A 145 -9.63 5.29 -9.78
C ILE A 145 -8.25 4.76 -10.19
N GLY A 146 -7.50 5.52 -10.99
CA GLY A 146 -6.12 5.18 -11.36
C GLY A 146 -5.20 5.12 -10.15
N LYS A 147 -5.27 6.12 -9.27
CA LYS A 147 -4.51 6.12 -8.01
C LYS A 147 -4.90 4.95 -7.13
N MET A 148 -6.18 4.64 -6.98
CA MET A 148 -6.63 3.47 -6.22
C MET A 148 -6.09 2.16 -6.81
N PHE A 149 -6.01 2.05 -8.13
CA PHE A 149 -5.45 0.87 -8.77
C PHE A 149 -3.95 0.71 -8.52
N PHE A 150 -3.16 1.78 -8.69
CA PHE A 150 -1.69 1.66 -8.70
C PHE A 150 -1.01 1.85 -7.34
N LEU A 151 -1.58 2.65 -6.42
CA LEU A 151 -0.93 2.93 -5.13
C LEU A 151 -0.60 1.66 -4.30
N PRO A 152 -1.45 0.63 -4.25
CA PRO A 152 -1.11 -0.59 -3.52
C PRO A 152 0.14 -1.31 -4.05
N TYR A 153 0.49 -1.13 -5.33
CA TYR A 153 1.68 -1.74 -5.94
C TYR A 153 3.00 -1.13 -5.44
N LEU A 154 2.98 0.04 -4.81
CA LEU A 154 4.19 0.59 -4.20
C LEU A 154 4.72 -0.33 -3.08
N ARG A 155 3.85 -1.10 -2.42
CA ARG A 155 4.26 -2.08 -1.40
C ARG A 155 4.80 -3.39 -1.96
N VAL A 156 4.44 -3.70 -3.19
CA VAL A 156 4.92 -4.87 -3.96
C VAL A 156 6.40 -4.69 -4.33
N ILE A 157 6.87 -3.46 -4.50
CA ILE A 157 8.27 -3.15 -4.84
C ILE A 157 9.24 -3.61 -3.73
N PRO A 158 9.07 -3.20 -2.45
CA PRO A 158 9.92 -3.72 -1.37
C PRO A 158 9.92 -5.24 -1.31
N MET A 159 8.75 -5.89 -1.43
CA MET A 159 8.65 -7.36 -1.40
C MET A 159 9.48 -8.01 -2.50
N HIS A 160 9.39 -7.50 -3.73
CA HIS A 160 10.23 -7.98 -4.83
C HIS A 160 11.71 -7.84 -4.51
N ILE A 161 12.15 -6.69 -4.01
CA ILE A 161 13.58 -6.47 -3.79
C ILE A 161 14.11 -7.33 -2.63
N MET A 162 13.30 -7.56 -1.60
CA MET A 162 13.63 -8.47 -0.51
C MET A 162 13.77 -9.93 -0.94
N ILE A 163 12.88 -10.40 -1.81
CA ILE A 163 12.83 -11.80 -2.23
C ILE A 163 13.82 -12.06 -3.36
N LEU A 164 13.91 -11.15 -4.33
CA LEU A 164 14.78 -11.27 -5.51
C LEU A 164 16.20 -10.77 -5.24
N GLY A 165 16.39 -9.75 -4.41
CA GLY A 165 17.72 -9.20 -4.10
C GLY A 165 18.72 -10.25 -3.64
N PRO A 166 18.48 -10.98 -2.53
CA PRO A 166 19.38 -12.06 -2.11
C PRO A 166 19.44 -13.24 -3.10
N ALA A 167 18.34 -13.55 -3.80
CA ALA A 167 18.28 -14.66 -4.75
C ALA A 167 19.09 -14.41 -6.05
N PHE A 168 19.25 -13.16 -6.47
CA PHE A 168 19.93 -12.81 -7.73
C PHE A 168 21.28 -12.09 -7.53
N LEU A 169 21.51 -11.43 -6.38
CA LEU A 169 22.66 -10.54 -6.18
C LEU A 169 23.57 -10.93 -5.00
N HIS A 170 23.22 -11.97 -4.22
CA HIS A 170 23.98 -12.39 -3.03
C HIS A 170 24.24 -11.27 -1.99
N TRP A 171 23.35 -10.27 -1.90
CA TRP A 171 23.48 -9.16 -0.95
C TRP A 171 22.79 -9.44 0.39
N GLU A 172 23.29 -8.85 1.48
CA GLU A 172 22.60 -8.86 2.77
C GLU A 172 21.28 -8.07 2.65
N ALA A 173 20.19 -8.81 2.52
CA ALA A 173 18.89 -8.32 2.06
C ALA A 173 18.17 -7.39 3.05
N SER A 174 18.56 -7.41 4.32
CA SER A 174 17.78 -6.80 5.40
C SER A 174 17.84 -5.27 5.38
N THR A 175 19.02 -4.68 5.21
CA THR A 175 19.20 -3.21 5.25
C THR A 175 18.65 -2.54 3.99
N ILE A 176 18.87 -3.16 2.82
CA ILE A 176 18.42 -2.64 1.52
C ILE A 176 16.89 -2.69 1.42
N PHE A 177 16.27 -3.77 1.89
CA PHE A 177 14.81 -3.88 1.93
C PHE A 177 14.17 -2.78 2.78
N LEU A 178 14.71 -2.54 3.98
CA LEU A 178 14.20 -1.51 4.89
C LEU A 178 14.28 -0.10 4.28
N VAL A 179 15.36 0.21 3.58
CA VAL A 179 15.54 1.50 2.89
C VAL A 179 14.54 1.64 1.74
N LEU A 180 14.40 0.64 0.88
CA LEU A 180 13.48 0.67 -0.26
C LEU A 180 12.02 0.72 0.17
N LYS A 181 11.66 -0.01 1.23
CA LYS A 181 10.35 0.08 1.88
C LYS A 181 10.05 1.50 2.31
N THR A 182 10.99 2.13 3.00
CA THR A 182 10.84 3.51 3.49
C THR A 182 10.62 4.48 2.34
N CYS A 183 11.40 4.37 1.26
CA CYS A 183 11.22 5.19 0.06
C CYS A 183 9.83 4.98 -0.59
N ALA A 184 9.37 3.74 -0.70
CA ALA A 184 8.07 3.43 -1.29
C ALA A 184 6.90 3.99 -0.47
N ASP A 185 6.96 3.84 0.86
CA ASP A 185 5.93 4.37 1.77
C ASP A 185 5.86 5.91 1.70
N LEU A 186 7.02 6.59 1.65
CA LEU A 186 7.09 8.04 1.51
C LEU A 186 6.54 8.54 0.17
N ILE A 187 6.91 7.89 -0.93
CA ILE A 187 6.40 8.23 -2.28
C ILE A 187 4.88 8.05 -2.34
N THR A 188 4.36 6.94 -1.79
CA THR A 188 2.91 6.69 -1.70
C THR A 188 2.21 7.84 -0.97
N TYR A 189 2.76 8.23 0.18
CA TYR A 189 2.23 9.34 0.97
C TYR A 189 2.25 10.66 0.18
N PHE A 190 3.35 10.99 -0.51
CA PHE A 190 3.45 12.22 -1.31
C PHE A 190 2.46 12.26 -2.48
N ILE A 191 2.23 11.14 -3.17
CA ILE A 191 1.29 11.07 -4.29
C ILE A 191 -0.14 11.20 -3.79
N VAL A 192 -0.48 10.55 -2.68
CA VAL A 192 -1.82 10.60 -2.05
C VAL A 192 -2.10 12.01 -1.54
N SER A 193 -1.18 12.59 -0.76
CA SER A 193 -1.32 13.94 -0.19
C SER A 193 -1.23 15.05 -1.24
N GLY A 194 -0.52 14.84 -2.34
CA GLY A 194 -0.48 15.75 -3.49
C GLY A 194 -1.76 15.77 -4.32
N SER A 195 -2.55 14.69 -4.32
CA SER A 195 -3.86 14.64 -5.01
C SER A 195 -4.87 15.65 -4.48
N SER A 196 -4.79 15.97 -3.19
CA SER A 196 -5.74 16.86 -2.50
C SER A 196 -5.45 18.35 -2.76
N VAL A 197 -4.46 18.66 -3.61
CA VAL A 197 -4.01 20.04 -3.91
C VAL A 197 -4.14 20.40 -5.39
N ALA A 198 -4.85 19.60 -6.21
CA ALA A 198 -5.25 20.06 -7.54
C ALA A 198 -6.25 21.23 -7.38
N SER A 199 -5.70 22.45 -7.37
CA SER A 199 -6.41 23.69 -7.15
C SER A 199 -7.35 24.00 -8.33
N PRO A 200 -8.46 24.74 -8.11
CA PRO A 200 -9.49 25.03 -9.13
C PRO A 200 -9.06 25.90 -10.33
N LEU A 201 -7.77 26.19 -10.52
CA LEU A 201 -7.31 27.22 -11.45
C LEU A 201 -6.99 26.74 -12.89
N GLU A 202 -7.17 25.45 -13.20
CA GLU A 202 -7.04 24.93 -14.58
C GLU A 202 -8.37 24.91 -15.38
N ARG A 203 -9.42 25.57 -14.87
CA ARG A 203 -10.59 25.93 -15.71
C ARG A 203 -10.38 27.29 -16.35
N GLY A 204 -9.62 27.33 -17.44
CA GLY A 204 -9.71 28.42 -18.41
C GLY A 204 -11.04 28.35 -19.18
N PRO A 205 -11.65 29.50 -19.55
CA PRO A 205 -12.84 29.51 -20.39
C PRO A 205 -12.42 29.33 -21.85
N GLY A 206 -13.02 28.36 -22.52
CA GLY A 206 -12.84 28.09 -23.94
C GLY A 206 -13.72 26.94 -24.37
#